data_AF-A0A0Q7VYG3-F1
#
_entry.id   AF-A0A0Q7VYG3-F1
#
_cell.length_a   1.000
_cell.length_b   1.000
_cell.length_c   1.000
_cell.angle_alpha   90.00
_cell.angle_beta   90.00
_cell.angle_gamma   90.00
#
_symmetry.space_group_name_H-M   'P 1'
#
loop_
_entity.id
_entity.type
_entity.pdbx_description
1 polymer ?
#
loop_
_entity_poly.entity_id
_entity_poly.type
_entity_poly.pdbx_seq_one_letter_code
_entity_poly.pdbx_strand_id
1 'polypeptide(L)'
;MKRRTVRWLFLAWALVSTGWLANSYRTRGVGPALLAGSVDADENLFLPAHAQGVHSGLVFICGSGVAAEAYVPMLHPVADAGFPVVIIKLPLRFAPLDSNKDEALQRVRRAMAAHGDIRRWVVAGHSLGGALAARLVHDAPNLPAARWYWWARPIPSSRISPACAFPLPRCSLPTMAWRAWAT
;
A
#
# COMPACT_ATOMS: atom_id res chain seq x y z
N MET A 1 -11.12 -27.18 -41.21
CA MET A 1 -9.93 -26.88 -40.37
C MET A 1 -9.72 -28.02 -39.36
N LYS A 2 -8.52 -28.61 -39.28
CA LYS A 2 -8.26 -29.77 -38.39
C LYS A 2 -8.31 -29.32 -36.92
N ARG A 3 -9.01 -30.07 -36.05
CA ARG A 3 -9.12 -29.78 -34.60
C ARG A 3 -7.78 -29.54 -33.91
N ARG A 4 -6.70 -30.20 -34.37
CA ARG A 4 -5.32 -29.98 -33.88
C ARG A 4 -4.82 -28.55 -34.14
N THR A 5 -5.09 -27.99 -35.32
CA THR A 5 -4.67 -26.63 -35.69
C THR A 5 -5.35 -25.58 -34.81
N VAL A 6 -6.64 -25.73 -34.54
CA VAL A 6 -7.40 -24.81 -33.68
C VAL A 6 -6.85 -24.80 -32.25
N ARG A 7 -6.52 -25.98 -31.70
CA ARG A 7 -5.94 -26.10 -30.35
C ARG A 7 -4.60 -25.37 -30.26
N TRP A 8 -3.72 -25.54 -31.25
CA TRP A 8 -2.43 -24.84 -31.27
C TRP A 8 -2.58 -23.33 -31.42
N LEU A 9 -3.50 -22.86 -32.28
CA LEU A 9 -3.78 -21.43 -32.41
C LEU A 9 -4.31 -20.84 -31.10
N PHE A 10 -5.20 -21.54 -30.40
CA PHE A 10 -5.71 -21.10 -29.11
C PHE A 10 -4.59 -21.05 -28.03
N LEU A 11 -3.73 -22.06 -27.96
CA LEU A 11 -2.61 -22.08 -27.03
C LEU A 11 -1.60 -20.97 -27.32
N ALA A 12 -1.26 -20.75 -28.59
CA ALA A 12 -0.37 -19.66 -29.00
C ALA A 12 -0.97 -18.30 -28.62
N TRP A 13 -2.25 -18.09 -28.91
CA TRP A 13 -2.96 -16.87 -28.52
C TRP A 13 -3.00 -16.69 -27.00
N ALA A 14 -3.27 -17.75 -26.24
CA ALA A 14 -3.28 -17.69 -24.78
C ALA A 14 -1.91 -17.30 -24.20
N LEU A 15 -0.83 -17.86 -24.74
CA LEU A 15 0.54 -17.52 -24.34
C LEU A 15 0.90 -16.06 -24.67
N VAL A 16 0.58 -15.61 -25.89
CA VAL A 16 0.81 -14.21 -26.31
C VAL A 16 0.00 -13.24 -25.47
N SER A 17 -1.29 -13.53 -25.25
CA SER A 17 -2.19 -12.71 -24.44
C SER A 17 -1.71 -12.63 -22.98
N THR A 18 -1.28 -13.75 -22.41
CA THR A 18 -0.72 -13.80 -21.04
C THR A 18 0.57 -12.98 -20.94
N GLY A 19 1.49 -13.13 -21.92
CA GLY A 19 2.72 -12.35 -21.97
C GLY A 19 2.46 -10.86 -22.13
N TRP A 20 1.50 -10.49 -22.98
CA TRP A 20 1.08 -9.10 -23.17
C TRP A 20 0.49 -8.52 -21.89
N LEU A 21 -0.42 -9.25 -21.23
CA LEU A 21 -1.03 -8.82 -19.98
C LEU A 21 0.02 -8.63 -18.87
N ALA A 22 0.94 -9.59 -18.72
CA ALA A 22 2.03 -9.49 -17.76
C ALA A 22 2.95 -8.28 -18.02
N ASN A 23 3.21 -7.96 -19.29
CA ASN A 23 3.97 -6.78 -19.67
C ASN A 23 3.20 -5.47 -19.41
N SER A 24 1.88 -5.49 -19.61
CA SER A 24 1.00 -4.34 -19.35
C SER A 24 0.84 -4.03 -17.86
N TYR A 25 0.93 -5.03 -16.99
CA TYR A 25 0.93 -4.84 -15.52
C TYR A 25 2.26 -4.32 -14.96
N ARG A 26 3.30 -4.15 -15.78
CA ARG A 26 4.56 -3.54 -15.32
C ARG A 26 4.34 -2.06 -15.06
N THR A 27 4.81 -1.61 -13.91
CA THR A 27 4.90 -0.18 -13.59
C THR A 27 5.81 0.51 -14.60
N ARG A 28 5.28 1.56 -15.24
CA ARG A 28 5.99 2.42 -16.19
C ARG A 28 5.79 3.86 -15.76
N GLY A 29 6.78 4.72 -16.03
CA GLY A 29 6.64 6.16 -15.84
C GLY A 29 6.81 6.67 -14.41
N VAL A 30 7.28 5.83 -13.47
CA VAL A 30 7.73 6.34 -12.15
C VAL A 30 9.15 6.88 -12.32
N GLY A 31 9.30 8.20 -12.25
CA GLY A 31 10.60 8.85 -12.42
C GLY A 31 11.58 8.43 -11.31
N PRO A 32 12.88 8.25 -11.62
CA PRO A 32 13.88 7.86 -10.62
C PRO A 32 14.00 8.86 -9.47
N ALA A 33 13.67 10.14 -9.71
CA ALA A 33 13.61 11.17 -8.68
C ALA A 33 12.58 10.87 -7.57
N LEU A 34 11.44 10.26 -7.91
CA LEU A 34 10.41 9.85 -6.93
C LEU A 34 10.80 8.56 -6.20
N LEU A 35 11.65 7.73 -6.83
CA LEU A 35 12.18 6.49 -6.27
C LEU A 35 13.46 6.70 -5.46
N ALA A 36 13.88 7.95 -5.23
CA ALA A 36 15.06 8.28 -4.43
C ALA A 36 14.94 7.92 -2.94
N GLY A 37 13.87 7.23 -2.55
CA GLY A 37 13.71 6.61 -1.24
C GLY A 37 14.70 5.48 -0.99
N SER A 38 15.02 5.23 0.28
CA SER A 38 15.88 4.10 0.65
C SER A 38 15.10 2.78 0.55
N VAL A 39 15.82 1.70 0.23
CA VAL A 39 15.29 0.35 0.28
C VAL A 39 15.71 -0.27 1.60
N ASP A 40 14.76 -0.79 2.38
CA ASP A 40 15.05 -1.49 3.63
C ASP A 40 15.53 -2.93 3.37
N ALA A 41 16.04 -3.61 4.41
CA ALA A 41 16.56 -4.98 4.35
C ALA A 41 15.56 -6.01 3.79
N ASP A 42 14.26 -5.75 3.91
CA ASP A 42 13.18 -6.57 3.36
C ASP A 42 12.76 -6.17 1.93
N GLU A 43 13.59 -5.39 1.24
CA GLU A 43 13.34 -4.73 -0.06
C GLU A 43 12.14 -3.78 -0.06
N ASN A 44 11.62 -3.42 1.12
CA ASN A 44 10.53 -2.47 1.26
C ASN A 44 11.01 -1.07 0.84
N LEU A 45 10.12 -0.29 0.25
CA LEU A 45 10.47 1.05 -0.20
C LEU A 45 10.14 2.05 0.91
N PHE A 46 11.14 2.83 1.33
CA PHE A 46 11.01 3.86 2.35
C PHE A 46 11.03 5.24 1.71
N LEU A 47 10.00 6.03 1.96
CA LEU A 47 9.93 7.44 1.59
C LEU A 47 10.21 8.29 2.83
N PRO A 48 11.38 8.97 2.91
CA PRO A 48 11.71 9.82 4.04
C PRO A 48 10.76 11.02 4.11
N ALA A 49 10.44 11.46 5.33
CA ALA A 49 9.69 12.69 5.53
C ALA A 49 10.51 13.90 5.10
N HIS A 50 9.89 14.82 4.35
CA HIS A 50 10.57 16.05 3.92
C HIS A 50 10.63 17.11 5.05
N ALA A 51 9.79 16.98 6.08
CA ALA A 51 9.75 17.86 7.25
C ALA A 51 10.15 17.11 8.53
N GLN A 52 11.01 17.74 9.33
CA GLN A 52 11.47 17.22 10.62
C GLN A 52 10.44 17.52 11.72
N GLY A 53 10.24 16.58 12.66
CA GLY A 53 9.45 16.81 13.89
C GLY A 53 8.11 16.07 14.01
N VAL A 54 7.77 15.19 13.07
CA VAL A 54 6.52 14.40 13.14
C VAL A 54 6.79 13.00 13.69
N HIS A 55 6.31 12.72 14.91
CA HIS A 55 6.39 11.39 15.54
C HIS A 55 5.34 10.40 15.02
N SER A 56 4.89 10.54 13.77
CA SER A 56 3.80 9.76 13.19
C SER A 56 4.16 9.34 11.78
N GLY A 57 4.01 8.06 11.45
CA GLY A 57 4.37 7.47 10.15
C GLY A 57 3.26 6.64 9.54
N LEU A 58 3.35 6.38 8.23
CA LEU A 58 2.42 5.56 7.47
C LEU A 58 3.10 4.28 7.01
N VAL A 59 2.50 3.13 7.30
CA VAL A 59 2.83 1.85 6.66
C VAL A 59 1.75 1.54 5.63
N PHE A 60 2.17 1.30 4.39
CA PHE A 60 1.30 0.94 3.29
C PHE A 60 1.62 -0.46 2.77
N ILE A 61 0.66 -1.38 2.84
CA ILE A 61 0.82 -2.75 2.34
C ILE A 61 0.34 -2.83 0.89
N CYS A 62 1.22 -3.28 0.00
CA CYS A 62 0.92 -3.42 -1.42
C CYS A 62 -0.23 -4.40 -1.67
N GLY A 63 -1.01 -4.12 -2.71
CA GLY A 63 -1.99 -5.06 -3.24
C GLY A 63 -1.36 -6.19 -4.07
N SER A 64 -2.11 -7.28 -4.19
CA SER A 64 -1.73 -8.46 -4.97
C SER A 64 -1.43 -8.12 -6.44
N GLY A 65 -0.23 -8.45 -6.91
CA GLY A 65 0.21 -8.26 -8.29
C GLY A 65 0.79 -6.89 -8.60
N VAL A 66 0.62 -5.91 -7.70
CA VAL A 66 1.03 -4.53 -7.92
C VAL A 66 2.45 -4.31 -7.38
N ALA A 67 3.30 -3.67 -8.17
CA ALA A 67 4.65 -3.32 -7.75
C ALA A 67 4.61 -2.18 -6.72
N ALA A 68 5.53 -2.15 -5.74
CA ALA A 68 5.54 -1.12 -4.69
C ALA A 68 5.74 0.29 -5.26
N GLU A 69 6.52 0.37 -6.33
CA GLU A 69 6.85 1.59 -7.06
C GLU A 69 5.58 2.26 -7.63
N ALA A 70 4.52 1.49 -7.89
CA ALA A 70 3.24 2.02 -8.38
C ALA A 70 2.58 2.96 -7.37
N TYR A 71 2.81 2.71 -6.08
CA TYR A 71 2.20 3.47 -5.00
C TYR A 71 3.02 4.70 -4.62
N VAL A 72 4.25 4.84 -5.12
CA VAL A 72 5.14 5.95 -4.79
C VAL A 72 4.54 7.30 -5.20
N PRO A 73 4.08 7.52 -6.44
CA PRO A 73 3.50 8.82 -6.80
C PRO A 73 2.26 9.17 -5.98
N MET A 74 1.51 8.16 -5.53
CA MET A 74 0.32 8.33 -4.69
C MET A 74 0.67 8.67 -3.23
N LEU A 75 1.78 8.14 -2.72
CA LEU A 75 2.20 8.30 -1.34
C LEU A 75 3.23 9.42 -1.14
N HIS A 76 3.84 9.92 -2.22
CA HIS A 76 4.77 11.04 -2.19
C HIS A 76 4.19 12.29 -1.51
N PRO A 77 2.94 12.71 -1.76
CA PRO A 77 2.36 13.87 -1.07
C PRO A 77 2.24 13.70 0.45
N VAL A 78 2.19 12.45 0.94
CA VAL A 78 2.16 12.16 2.38
C VAL A 78 3.55 12.33 2.99
N ALA A 79 4.60 11.92 2.26
CA ALA A 79 5.99 12.17 2.64
C ALA A 79 6.33 13.66 2.60
N ASP A 80 5.83 14.39 1.60
CA ASP A 80 5.96 15.85 1.49
C ASP A 80 5.26 16.59 2.64
N ALA A 81 4.14 16.05 3.12
CA ALA A 81 3.43 16.59 4.28
C ALA A 81 4.16 16.33 5.62
N GLY A 82 5.31 15.66 5.60
CA GLY A 82 6.15 15.44 6.78
C GLY A 82 5.93 14.10 7.48
N PHE A 83 5.20 13.16 6.90
CA PHE A 83 4.99 11.84 7.47
C PHE A 83 5.85 10.80 6.73
N PRO A 84 6.79 10.11 7.39
CA PRO A 84 7.56 9.05 6.74
C PRO A 84 6.63 7.92 6.31
N VAL A 85 6.84 7.39 5.10
CA VAL A 85 6.00 6.35 4.52
C VAL A 85 6.83 5.11 4.23
N VAL A 86 6.39 3.95 4.71
CA VAL A 86 6.97 2.64 4.39
C VAL A 86 6.01 1.85 3.51
N ILE A 87 6.46 1.46 2.33
CA ILE A 87 5.70 0.64 1.39
C ILE A 87 6.17 -0.81 1.49
N ILE A 88 5.31 -1.67 2.02
CA ILE A 88 5.60 -3.08 2.26
C ILE A 88 5.28 -3.89 1.01
N LYS A 89 6.30 -4.62 0.51
CA LYS A 89 6.15 -5.55 -0.60
C LYS A 89 5.57 -6.88 -0.10
N LEU A 90 4.63 -7.44 -0.88
CA LEU A 90 4.11 -8.78 -0.63
C LEU A 90 5.11 -9.85 -1.14
N PRO A 91 5.35 -10.93 -0.38
CA PRO A 91 6.12 -12.06 -0.87
C PRO A 91 5.49 -12.63 -2.14
N LEU A 92 6.31 -12.93 -3.14
CA LEU A 92 5.88 -13.40 -4.47
C LEU A 92 4.91 -12.43 -5.19
N ARG A 93 4.84 -11.16 -4.77
CA ARG A 93 3.89 -10.13 -5.23
C ARG A 93 2.41 -10.42 -4.97
N PHE A 94 2.05 -11.64 -4.58
CA PHE A 94 0.65 -12.09 -4.47
C PHE A 94 0.30 -12.74 -3.12
N ALA A 95 1.31 -13.07 -2.28
CA ALA A 95 1.15 -13.76 -1.00
C ALA A 95 0.08 -14.90 -1.02
N PRO A 96 0.25 -15.93 -1.87
CA PRO A 96 -0.77 -16.95 -2.10
C PRO A 96 -1.04 -17.87 -0.89
N LEU A 97 -0.02 -18.09 -0.06
CA LEU A 97 -0.10 -18.93 1.15
C LEU A 97 -0.28 -18.08 2.39
N ASP A 98 -0.87 -18.65 3.45
CA ASP A 98 -1.00 -17.95 4.73
C ASP A 98 0.36 -17.66 5.36
N SER A 99 1.36 -18.52 5.15
CA SER A 99 2.75 -18.25 5.55
C SER A 99 3.29 -16.97 4.92
N ASN A 100 2.94 -16.68 3.67
CA ASN A 100 3.39 -15.50 2.95
C ASN A 100 2.67 -14.24 3.44
N LYS A 101 1.41 -14.38 3.88
CA LYS A 101 0.65 -13.30 4.53
C LYS A 101 1.28 -12.97 5.88
N ASP A 102 1.59 -13.99 6.66
CA ASP A 102 2.22 -13.82 7.97
C ASP A 102 3.62 -13.21 7.83
N GLU A 103 4.40 -13.63 6.82
CA GLU A 103 5.67 -12.98 6.48
C GLU A 103 5.49 -11.50 6.14
N ALA A 104 4.48 -11.13 5.34
CA ALA A 104 4.19 -9.73 5.05
C ALA A 104 3.86 -8.93 6.32
N LEU A 105 3.12 -9.52 7.27
CA LEU A 105 2.85 -8.91 8.57
C LEU A 105 4.13 -8.78 9.41
N GLN A 106 5.06 -9.75 9.34
CA GLN A 106 6.35 -9.64 10.01
C GLN A 106 7.21 -8.53 9.40
N ARG A 107 7.20 -8.36 8.07
CA ARG A 107 7.89 -7.23 7.41
C ARG A 107 7.37 -5.89 7.90
N VAL A 108 6.05 -5.74 8.10
CA VAL A 108 5.46 -4.54 8.71
C VAL A 108 6.05 -4.29 10.10
N ARG A 109 6.09 -5.32 10.96
CA ARG A 109 6.61 -5.19 12.32
C ARG A 109 8.10 -4.83 12.35
N ARG A 110 8.90 -5.45 11.48
CA ARG A 110 10.33 -5.14 11.33
C ARG A 110 10.56 -3.70 10.88
N ALA A 111 9.81 -3.24 9.88
CA ALA A 111 9.89 -1.85 9.43
C ALA A 111 9.50 -0.85 10.53
N MET A 112 8.42 -1.12 11.27
CA MET A 112 8.03 -0.26 12.41
C MET A 112 9.10 -0.25 13.51
N ALA A 113 9.73 -1.38 13.79
CA ALA A 113 10.80 -1.50 14.78
C ALA A 113 12.10 -0.80 14.36
N ALA A 114 12.43 -0.84 13.06
CA ALA A 114 13.61 -0.16 12.51
C ALA A 114 13.52 1.37 12.63
N HIS A 115 12.30 1.92 12.68
CA HIS A 115 12.05 3.36 12.86
C HIS A 115 11.44 3.67 14.23
N GLY A 116 12.16 3.29 15.30
CA GLY A 116 11.73 3.43 16.70
C GLY A 116 11.44 4.87 17.16
N ASP A 117 11.90 5.88 16.43
CA ASP A 117 11.61 7.30 16.72
C ASP A 117 10.13 7.68 16.45
N ILE A 118 9.43 6.84 15.67
CA ILE A 118 8.04 7.03 15.30
C ILE A 118 7.14 6.38 16.36
N ARG A 119 6.44 7.24 17.12
CA ARG A 119 5.57 6.81 18.23
C ARG A 119 4.16 6.41 17.81
N ARG A 120 3.72 6.82 16.61
CA ARG A 120 2.38 6.52 16.10
C ARG A 120 2.46 6.05 14.66
N TRP A 121 1.81 4.93 14.38
CA TRP A 121 1.76 4.40 13.03
C TRP A 121 0.32 4.38 12.51
N VAL A 122 0.16 4.71 11.25
CA VAL A 122 -1.07 4.44 10.51
C VAL A 122 -0.77 3.27 9.59
N VAL A 123 -1.61 2.23 9.62
CA VAL A 123 -1.45 1.09 8.71
C VAL A 123 -2.58 1.13 7.70
N ALA A 124 -2.21 1.13 6.43
CA ALA A 124 -3.13 1.15 5.30
C ALA A 124 -2.69 0.12 4.25
N GLY A 125 -3.57 -0.19 3.30
CA GLY A 125 -3.21 -1.07 2.20
C GLY A 125 -4.30 -1.15 1.15
N HIS A 126 -3.93 -1.66 -0.03
CA HIS A 126 -4.84 -1.83 -1.16
C HIS A 126 -5.24 -3.30 -1.33
N SER A 127 -6.54 -3.57 -1.53
CA SER A 127 -7.08 -4.91 -1.77
C SER A 127 -6.62 -5.93 -0.69
N LEU A 128 -5.86 -6.97 -1.07
CA LEU A 128 -5.26 -7.93 -0.14
C LEU A 128 -4.41 -7.24 0.95
N GLY A 129 -3.64 -6.20 0.60
CA GLY A 129 -2.86 -5.44 1.55
C GLY A 129 -3.74 -4.71 2.59
N GLY A 130 -4.94 -4.28 2.20
CA GLY A 130 -5.92 -3.71 3.13
C GLY A 130 -6.47 -4.76 4.10
N ALA A 131 -6.72 -5.98 3.61
CA ALA A 131 -7.14 -7.09 4.47
C ALA A 131 -6.03 -7.51 5.45
N LEU A 132 -4.76 -7.48 5.02
CA LEU A 132 -3.63 -7.73 5.90
C LEU A 132 -3.43 -6.61 6.92
N ALA A 133 -3.61 -5.36 6.52
CA ALA A 133 -3.65 -4.24 7.46
C ALA A 133 -4.73 -4.52 8.52
N ALA A 134 -5.95 -4.87 8.08
CA ALA A 134 -7.10 -5.16 8.94
C ALA A 134 -6.82 -6.26 9.96
N ARG A 135 -6.15 -7.32 9.52
CA ARG A 135 -5.71 -8.40 10.37
C ARG A 135 -4.64 -7.95 11.36
N LEU A 136 -3.65 -7.16 10.92
CA LEU A 136 -2.51 -6.76 11.76
C LEU A 136 -2.93 -6.11 13.07
N VAL A 137 -3.83 -5.14 13.02
CA VAL A 137 -4.25 -4.40 14.22
C VAL A 137 -5.34 -5.16 14.99
N HIS A 138 -6.12 -6.02 14.34
CA HIS A 138 -6.99 -6.94 15.06
C HIS A 138 -6.16 -7.88 15.96
N ASP A 139 -5.08 -8.44 15.40
CA ASP A 139 -4.19 -9.38 16.08
C ASP A 139 -3.25 -8.70 17.09
N ALA A 140 -3.04 -7.38 16.96
CA ALA A 140 -2.13 -6.63 17.83
C ALA A 140 -2.74 -5.28 18.27
N PRO A 141 -3.70 -5.30 19.21
CA PRO A 141 -4.38 -4.11 19.71
C PRO A 141 -3.44 -3.14 20.46
N ASN A 142 -2.29 -3.62 20.91
CA ASN A 142 -1.26 -2.84 21.60
C ASN A 142 -0.17 -2.29 20.67
N LEU A 143 -0.25 -2.53 19.35
CA LEU A 143 0.64 -1.83 18.43
C LEU A 143 0.39 -0.32 18.59
N PRO A 144 1.43 0.52 18.57
CA PRO A 144 1.29 1.99 18.48
C PRO A 144 0.64 2.46 17.16
N ALA A 145 -0.03 1.55 16.44
CA ALA A 145 -0.78 1.77 15.23
C ALA A 145 -2.13 2.47 15.53
N ALA A 146 -2.06 3.67 16.09
CA ALA A 146 -3.25 4.48 16.29
C ALA A 146 -3.69 5.03 14.92
N ARG A 147 -4.66 4.33 14.32
CA ARG A 147 -5.65 4.79 13.32
C ARG A 147 -5.47 4.18 11.93
N TRP A 148 -6.63 3.91 11.33
CA TRP A 148 -6.84 3.14 10.11
C TRP A 148 -7.32 4.03 8.98
N TYR A 149 -6.85 3.80 7.76
CA TYR A 149 -7.49 4.32 6.55
C TYR A 149 -7.60 3.19 5.52
N TRP A 150 -8.83 2.85 5.12
CA TRP A 150 -9.10 1.89 4.04
C TRP A 150 -9.89 2.55 2.92
N TRP A 151 -9.36 2.45 1.70
CA TRP A 151 -9.97 2.78 0.41
C TRP A 151 -11.14 1.87 -0.07
N ALA A 152 -11.53 0.75 0.57
CA ALA A 152 -12.42 -0.23 -0.08
C ALA A 152 -13.81 -0.47 0.55
N ARG A 153 -14.13 -0.02 1.77
CA ARG A 153 -15.52 0.00 2.28
C ARG A 153 -15.73 1.09 3.34
N PRO A 154 -16.86 1.84 3.31
CA PRO A 154 -17.19 2.77 4.39
C PRO A 154 -17.46 2.00 5.69
N ILE A 155 -16.80 2.41 6.77
CA ILE A 155 -17.13 1.97 8.12
C ILE A 155 -18.48 2.61 8.49
N PRO A 156 -19.47 1.86 9.00
CA PRO A 156 -20.71 2.46 9.48
C PRO A 156 -20.43 3.47 10.60
N SER A 157 -21.05 4.64 10.49
CA SER A 157 -20.82 5.83 11.33
C SER A 157 -20.92 5.59 12.84
N SER A 158 -21.59 4.52 13.26
CA SER A 158 -21.76 4.13 14.67
C SER A 158 -20.49 3.61 15.36
N ARG A 159 -19.37 3.44 14.64
CA ARG A 159 -18.09 2.95 15.18
C ARG A 159 -16.92 3.93 15.05
N ILE A 160 -17.20 5.19 14.72
CA ILE A 160 -16.17 6.23 14.60
C ILE A 160 -16.03 6.94 15.94
N SER A 161 -15.00 6.58 16.72
CA SER A 161 -14.58 7.42 17.85
C SER A 161 -14.06 8.76 17.31
N PRO A 162 -14.32 9.91 17.96
CA PRO A 162 -13.84 11.24 17.50
C PRO A 162 -12.31 11.31 17.36
N ALA A 163 -11.59 10.37 17.95
CA ALA A 163 -10.19 10.07 17.69
C ALA A 163 -9.95 9.32 16.36
N CYS A 164 -10.70 9.60 15.27
CA CYS A 164 -10.48 9.06 13.92
C CYS A 164 -10.14 10.13 12.86
N ALA A 165 -10.24 11.43 13.17
CA ALA A 165 -9.94 12.51 12.20
C ALA A 165 -8.44 12.82 12.15
N PHE A 166 -7.72 12.30 11.15
CA PHE A 166 -6.34 12.69 10.88
C PHE A 166 -6.31 14.20 10.58
N PRO A 167 -5.55 15.04 11.30
CA PRO A 167 -5.40 16.42 10.93
C PRO A 167 -4.44 16.46 9.74
N LEU A 168 -4.97 16.25 8.53
CA LEU A 168 -4.25 16.65 7.33
C LEU A 168 -4.13 18.18 7.39
N PRO A 169 -2.95 18.78 7.16
CA PRO A 169 -2.88 20.22 6.92
C PRO A 169 -3.84 20.53 5.77
N ARG A 170 -4.68 21.57 5.94
CA ARG A 170 -5.62 22.04 4.92
C ARG A 170 -4.83 22.53 3.71
N CYS A 171 -4.40 21.64 2.83
CA CYS A 171 -3.92 22.01 1.52
C CYS A 171 -5.12 22.35 0.66
N SER A 172 -5.33 23.66 0.48
CA SER A 172 -6.18 24.23 -0.55
C SER A 172 -5.65 23.87 -1.93
N LEU A 173 -6.06 22.72 -2.47
CA LEU A 173 -5.94 22.40 -3.88
C LEU A 173 -7.34 22.39 -4.52
N PRO A 174 -7.47 22.86 -5.78
CA PRO A 174 -8.76 23.13 -6.38
C PRO A 174 -9.48 21.82 -6.70
N THR A 175 -10.54 21.59 -5.94
CA THR A 175 -11.81 20.95 -6.27
C THR A 175 -11.84 20.15 -7.58
N MET A 176 -11.61 18.84 -7.49
CA MET A 176 -12.46 17.90 -8.24
C MET A 176 -12.81 16.70 -7.35
N ALA A 177 -14.11 16.65 -7.03
CA ALA A 177 -14.87 15.55 -6.43
C ALA A 177 -14.48 15.08 -5.02
N TRP A 178 -14.60 15.97 -4.03
CA TRP A 178 -14.80 15.62 -2.62
C TRP A 178 -16.12 16.21 -2.13
N ARG A 179 -17.18 15.39 -2.04
CA ARG A 179 -18.43 15.75 -1.36
C ARG A 179 -19.05 14.52 -0.73
N ALA A 180 -18.95 14.43 0.60
CA ALA A 180 -20.02 13.95 1.47
C ALA A 180 -19.64 14.24 2.93
N TRP A 181 -20.02 15.43 3.42
CA TRP A 181 -20.23 15.74 4.84
C TRP A 181 -21.45 16.65 4.96
N ALA A 182 -22.51 16.12 5.55
CA ALA A 182 -23.69 16.73 6.18
C ALA A 182 -24.62 15.51 6.42
N THR A 183 -24.95 15.07 7.63
CA THR A 183 -25.22 15.74 8.91
C THR A 183 -24.84 14.82 10.07
#